data_AF-A0A398CEC0-F1
#
_entry.id   AF-A0A398CEC0-F1
#
_cell.length_a   1.000
_cell.length_b   1.000
_cell.length_c   1.000
_cell.angle_alpha   90.00
_cell.angle_beta   90.00
_cell.angle_gamma   90.00
#
_symmetry.space_group_name_H-M   'P 1'
#
loop_
_entity.id
_entity.type
_entity.pdbx_description
1 polymer ?
#
loop_
_entity_poly.entity_id
_entity_poly.type
_entity_poly.pdbx_seq_one_letter_code
_entity_poly.pdbx_strand_id
1 'polypeptide(L)'
;MPRDGASDEKALVRIRLESDAGGEKQEQSLEGEWYSKNRTIYLRYEETEGANLVRTLLSWKDGRLRLVRQGDVESEQIFSAGGRHSGYYRSDNVQFRWRRRRLFSES
;
A
#
# COMPACT_ATOMS: atom_id res chain seq x y z
N MET A 1 20.32 -24.33 23.40
CA MET A 1 19.91 -23.79 22.09
C MET A 1 18.59 -23.04 22.28
N PRO A 2 18.54 -21.71 22.26
CA PRO A 2 17.25 -21.04 22.17
C PRO A 2 16.73 -21.20 20.72
N ARG A 3 15.44 -21.47 20.58
CA ARG A 3 14.74 -21.41 19.29
C ARG A 3 14.59 -19.93 18.94
N ASP A 4 15.01 -19.53 17.75
CA ASP A 4 14.73 -18.20 17.19
C ASP A 4 13.21 -18.03 17.01
N GLY A 5 12.54 -17.70 18.12
CA GLY A 5 11.20 -17.16 18.12
C GLY A 5 11.33 -15.71 17.68
N ALA A 6 11.19 -15.45 16.37
CA ALA A 6 10.84 -14.12 15.91
C ALA A 6 9.49 -13.81 16.56
N SER A 7 9.50 -13.04 17.65
CA SER A 7 8.30 -12.51 18.24
C SER A 7 7.56 -11.73 17.17
N ASP A 8 6.27 -11.99 16.98
CA ASP A 8 5.39 -11.13 16.19
C ASP A 8 5.39 -9.76 16.92
N GLU A 9 6.31 -8.86 16.56
CA GLU A 9 6.34 -7.50 17.11
C GLU A 9 5.14 -6.74 16.54
N LYS A 10 4.38 -6.09 17.42
CA LYS A 10 3.21 -5.30 17.02
C LYS A 10 3.17 -4.00 17.81
N ALA A 11 2.81 -2.91 17.15
CA ALA A 11 2.65 -1.60 17.77
C ALA A 11 1.52 -0.80 17.09
N LEU A 12 0.87 0.04 17.88
CA LEU A 12 0.07 1.15 17.34
C LEU A 12 1.02 2.26 16.87
N VAL A 13 0.75 2.82 15.69
CA VAL A 13 1.62 3.80 15.05
C VAL A 13 0.82 4.97 14.49
N ARG A 14 1.47 6.13 14.42
CA ARG A 14 1.02 7.26 13.60
C ARG A 14 1.70 7.20 12.25
N ILE A 15 0.92 7.40 11.20
CA ILE A 15 1.34 7.28 9.82
C ILE A 15 1.18 8.64 9.17
N ARG A 16 2.23 9.10 8.50
CA ARG A 16 2.18 10.27 7.62
C ARG A 16 2.24 9.77 6.19
N LEU A 17 1.13 9.94 5.45
CA LEU A 17 1.01 9.55 4.06
C LEU A 17 1.15 10.79 3.19
N GLU A 18 2.18 10.81 2.35
CA GLU A 18 2.42 11.89 1.39
C GLU A 18 2.28 11.35 -0.04
N SER A 19 1.51 12.05 -0.86
CA SER A 19 1.37 11.78 -2.28
C SER A 19 1.76 13.02 -3.08
N ASP A 20 2.58 12.83 -4.10
CA ASP A 20 2.87 13.83 -5.14
C ASP A 20 2.52 13.20 -6.49
N ALA A 21 1.37 13.59 -7.04
CA ALA A 21 0.87 13.04 -8.29
C ALA A 21 0.30 14.17 -9.16
N GLY A 22 0.85 14.33 -10.36
CA GLY A 22 0.38 15.34 -11.31
C GLY A 22 0.56 16.78 -10.84
N GLY A 23 1.47 17.05 -9.90
CA GLY A 23 1.70 18.36 -9.30
C GLY A 23 0.81 18.69 -8.10
N GLU A 24 -0.13 17.80 -7.75
CA GLU A 24 -0.89 17.89 -6.52
C GLU A 24 -0.16 17.18 -5.39
N LYS A 25 0.09 17.91 -4.31
CA LYS A 25 0.63 17.36 -3.06
C LYS A 25 -0.49 17.16 -2.07
N GLN A 26 -0.59 15.95 -1.53
CA GLN A 26 -1.51 15.62 -0.45
C GLN A 26 -0.73 15.03 0.71
N GLU A 27 -1.05 15.48 1.92
CA GLU A 27 -0.51 14.95 3.16
C GLU A 27 -1.67 14.56 4.07
N GLN A 28 -1.60 13.35 4.62
CA GLN A 28 -2.59 12.84 5.57
C GLN A 28 -1.89 12.25 6.79
N SER A 29 -2.45 12.52 7.97
CA SER A 29 -2.04 11.88 9.22
C SER A 29 -3.08 10.84 9.61
N LEU A 30 -2.64 9.60 9.78
CA LEU A 30 -3.50 8.44 10.04
C LEU A 30 -2.98 7.69 11.27
N GLU A 31 -3.85 6.89 11.88
CA GLU A 31 -3.47 5.91 12.89
C GLU A 31 -3.56 4.51 12.31
N GLY A 32 -2.71 3.60 12.80
CA GLY A 32 -2.70 2.23 12.32
C GLY A 32 -1.94 1.28 13.22
N GLU A 33 -1.82 0.05 12.73
CA GLU A 33 -1.08 -1.02 13.36
C GLU A 33 0.09 -1.44 12.48
N TRP A 34 1.29 -1.41 13.06
CA TRP A 34 2.48 -2.01 12.47
C TRP A 34 2.72 -3.37 13.12
N TYR A 35 3.10 -4.36 12.32
CA TYR A 35 3.60 -5.62 12.85
C TYR A 35 4.60 -6.31 11.92
N SER A 36 5.48 -7.11 12.50
CA SER A 36 6.43 -7.95 11.77
C SER A 36 6.06 -9.42 11.91
N LYS A 37 6.12 -10.17 10.79
CA LYS A 37 5.88 -11.62 10.79
C LYS A 37 6.58 -12.27 9.61
N ASN A 38 7.27 -13.39 9.84
CA ASN A 38 7.95 -14.15 8.77
C ASN A 38 8.86 -13.28 7.87
N ARG A 39 9.65 -12.39 8.49
CA ARG A 39 10.53 -11.40 7.81
C ARG A 39 9.79 -10.44 6.87
N THR A 40 8.49 -10.28 7.08
CA THR A 40 7.63 -9.34 6.35
C THR A 40 7.17 -8.27 7.31
N ILE A 41 7.29 -7.01 6.90
CA ILE A 41 6.71 -5.89 7.62
C ILE A 41 5.30 -5.66 7.09
N TYR A 42 4.36 -5.46 8.00
CA TYR A 42 2.98 -5.11 7.69
C TYR A 42 2.62 -3.78 8.34
N LEU A 43 1.85 -2.98 7.62
CA LEU A 43 1.22 -1.77 8.11
C LEU A 43 -0.25 -1.81 7.71
N ARG A 44 -1.14 -1.75 8.68
CA ARG A 44 -2.59 -1.72 8.49
C ARG A 44 -3.15 -0.40 8.99
N TYR A 45 -3.99 0.24 8.19
CA TYR A 45 -4.65 1.49 8.55
C TYR A 45 -5.97 1.63 7.80
N GLU A 46 -6.80 2.58 8.24
CA GLU A 46 -8.03 2.96 7.54
C GLU A 46 -7.83 4.33 6.89
N GLU A 47 -8.31 4.47 5.66
CA GLU A 47 -8.35 5.69 4.87
C GLU A 47 -9.80 6.15 4.76
N THR A 48 -10.00 7.46 4.76
CA THR A 48 -11.28 8.07 4.41
C THR A 48 -11.14 8.84 3.11
N GLU A 49 -11.73 8.32 2.04
CA GLU A 49 -11.75 8.97 0.73
C GLU A 49 -13.15 9.54 0.47
N GLY A 50 -13.37 10.78 0.91
CA GLY A 50 -14.70 11.40 0.88
C GLY A 50 -15.63 10.71 1.88
N ALA A 51 -16.66 10.03 1.38
CA ALA A 51 -17.58 9.23 2.21
C ALA A 51 -17.17 7.75 2.33
N ASN A 52 -16.12 7.34 1.60
CA ASN A 52 -15.71 5.95 1.51
C ASN A 52 -14.77 5.58 2.66
N LEU A 53 -15.01 4.43 3.28
CA LEU A 53 -14.12 3.84 4.27
C LEU A 53 -13.31 2.71 3.62
N VAL A 54 -12.00 2.87 3.60
CA VAL A 54 -11.10 1.93 2.93
C VAL A 54 -10.09 1.39 3.93
N ARG A 55 -9.99 0.07 4.02
CA ARG A 55 -8.97 -0.60 4.82
C ARG A 55 -7.77 -0.89 3.94
N THR A 56 -6.62 -0.41 4.35
CA THR A 56 -5.38 -0.56 3.61
C THR A 56 -4.40 -1.46 4.37
N LEU A 57 -3.88 -2.45 3.67
CA LEU A 57 -2.80 -3.32 4.12
C LEU A 57 -1.59 -3.15 3.20
N LEU A 58 -0.51 -2.66 3.77
CA LEU A 58 0.79 -2.57 3.13
C LEU A 58 1.68 -3.67 3.67
N SER A 59 2.33 -4.42 2.79
CA SER A 59 3.34 -5.41 3.17
C SER A 59 4.63 -5.18 2.41
N TRP A 60 5.76 -5.21 3.11
CA TRP A 60 7.10 -5.11 2.53
C TRP A 60 7.91 -6.37 2.80
N LYS A 61 8.39 -6.99 1.73
CA LYS A 61 9.25 -8.18 1.79
C LYS A 61 10.15 -8.25 0.56
N ASP A 62 11.44 -8.55 0.76
CA ASP A 62 12.38 -8.84 -0.33
C ASP A 62 12.40 -7.75 -1.43
N GLY A 63 12.35 -6.47 -1.04
CA GLY A 63 12.34 -5.33 -1.97
C GLY A 63 11.01 -5.15 -2.74
N ARG A 64 9.94 -5.84 -2.33
CA ARG A 64 8.61 -5.75 -2.90
C ARG A 64 7.65 -5.14 -1.89
N LEU A 65 7.01 -4.05 -2.31
CA LEU A 65 5.88 -3.44 -1.61
C LEU A 65 4.59 -3.95 -2.24
N ARG A 66 3.67 -4.47 -1.44
CA ARG A 66 2.32 -4.80 -1.88
C ARG A 66 1.33 -3.97 -1.07
N LEU A 67 0.45 -3.26 -1.76
CA LEU A 67 -0.61 -2.45 -1.19
C LEU A 67 -1.94 -3.07 -1.59
N VAL A 68 -2.76 -3.44 -0.60
CA VAL A 68 -4.12 -3.93 -0.81
C VAL A 68 -5.08 -3.00 -0.12
N ARG A 69 -6.12 -2.58 -0.84
CA ARG A 69 -7.21 -1.75 -0.34
C ARG A 69 -8.50 -2.56 -0.43
N GLN A 70 -9.34 -2.53 0.61
CA GLN A 70 -10.60 -3.25 0.70
C GLN A 70 -11.69 -2.39 1.35
N GLY A 71 -12.95 -2.61 1.00
CA GLY A 71 -14.08 -1.81 1.46
C GLY A 71 -14.79 -1.21 0.25
N ASP A 72 -15.16 0.07 0.33
CA ASP A 72 -15.80 0.80 -0.77
C ASP A 72 -14.88 0.96 -2.00
N VAL A 73 -13.58 0.75 -1.78
CA VAL A 73 -12.55 0.62 -2.82
C VAL A 73 -11.82 -0.71 -2.62
N GLU A 74 -11.80 -1.52 -3.67
CA GLU A 74 -10.96 -2.71 -3.75
C GLU A 74 -9.81 -2.51 -4.75
N SER A 75 -8.57 -2.64 -4.28
CA SER A 75 -7.42 -2.58 -5.19
C SER A 75 -6.24 -3.41 -4.71
N GLU A 76 -5.40 -3.80 -5.65
CA GLU A 76 -4.09 -4.37 -5.40
C GLU A 76 -3.06 -3.69 -6.29
N GLN A 77 -1.96 -3.26 -5.68
CA GLN A 77 -0.78 -2.74 -6.35
C GLN A 77 0.48 -3.38 -5.79
N ILE A 78 1.43 -3.67 -6.67
CA ILE A 78 2.74 -4.22 -6.32
C ILE A 78 3.81 -3.30 -6.91
N PHE A 79 4.76 -2.93 -6.07
CA PHE A 79 5.91 -2.11 -6.44
C PHE A 79 7.20 -2.88 -6.15
N SER A 80 8.13 -2.85 -7.09
CA SER A 80 9.50 -3.32 -6.89
C SER A 80 10.44 -2.52 -7.78
N ALA A 81 11.69 -2.35 -7.37
CA ALA A 81 12.71 -1.71 -8.20
C ALA A 81 12.82 -2.43 -9.56
N GLY A 82 12.76 -1.67 -10.65
CA GLY A 82 12.87 -2.18 -12.03
C GLY A 82 11.73 -3.09 -12.52
N GLY A 83 10.74 -3.40 -11.68
CA GLY A 83 9.65 -4.32 -12.01
C GLY A 83 8.40 -3.60 -12.53
N ARG A 84 7.71 -4.23 -13.49
CA ARG A 84 6.36 -3.80 -13.90
C ARG A 84 5.34 -4.85 -13.46
N HIS A 85 4.47 -4.46 -12.55
CA HIS A 85 3.41 -5.34 -12.04
C HIS A 85 2.06 -4.87 -12.57
N SER A 86 1.18 -5.82 -12.89
CA SER A 86 -0.24 -5.52 -13.08
C SER A 86 -0.90 -5.34 -11.72
N GLY A 87 -1.76 -4.34 -11.59
CA GLY A 87 -2.65 -4.17 -10.45
C GLY A 87 -4.10 -4.06 -10.91
N TYR A 88 -5.02 -4.06 -9.95
CA TYR A 88 -6.45 -3.81 -10.23
C TYR A 88 -6.99 -2.75 -9.28
N TYR A 89 -8.05 -2.08 -9.74
CA TYR A 89 -8.82 -1.11 -8.96
C TYR A 89 -10.30 -1.27 -9.30
N ARG A 90 -11.14 -1.34 -8.28
CA ARG A 90 -12.59 -1.43 -8.37
C ARG A 90 -13.21 -0.55 -7.28
N SER A 91 -14.21 0.23 -7.63
CA SER A 91 -15.13 0.88 -6.70
C SER A 91 -16.54 0.84 -7.28
N ASP A 92 -17.56 1.05 -6.45
CA ASP A 92 -18.97 0.89 -6.84
C ASP A 92 -19.41 1.75 -8.04
N ASN A 93 -18.68 2.83 -8.33
CA ASN A 93 -18.97 3.71 -9.46
C ASN A 93 -18.01 3.55 -10.66
N VAL A 94 -16.92 2.75 -10.54
CA VAL A 94 -15.84 2.71 -11.54
C VAL A 94 -15.04 1.40 -11.47
N GLN A 95 -14.82 0.74 -12.61
CA GLN A 95 -13.83 -0.35 -12.75
C GLN A 95 -12.71 0.05 -13.72
N PHE A 96 -11.47 0.15 -13.23
CA PHE A 96 -10.30 0.42 -14.08
C PHE A 96 -9.19 -0.62 -13.86
N ARG A 97 -8.81 -1.32 -14.94
CA ARG A 97 -7.60 -2.13 -14.97
C ARG A 97 -6.41 -1.26 -15.36
N TRP A 98 -5.55 -0.94 -14.40
CA TRP A 98 -4.38 -0.11 -14.65
C TRP A 98 -3.26 -0.88 -15.35
N ARG A 99 -2.86 -0.39 -16.54
CA ARG A 99 -1.62 -0.77 -17.23
C ARG A 99 -0.81 0.51 -17.46
N ARG A 100 0.33 0.70 -16.77
CA ARG A 100 1.21 1.85 -17.01
C ARG A 100 1.89 1.71 -18.39
N ARG A 101 1.64 2.66 -19.30
CA ARG A 101 2.32 2.81 -20.61
C ARG A 101 3.51 3.76 -20.41
N ARG A 102 4.70 3.38 -20.92
CA ARG A 102 5.88 4.26 -21.01
C ARG A 102 5.53 5.45 -21.91
N LEU A 103 5.82 6.68 -21.47
CA LEU A 103 6.25 7.75 -22.38
C LEU A 103 7.78 7.72 -22.32
N PHE A 104 8.40 7.27 -23.41
CA PHE A 104 9.82 7.50 -23.67
C PHE A 104 9.88 8.51 -24.81
N SER A 105 10.47 9.68 -24.54
CA SER A 105 11.10 10.51 -25.55
C SER A 105 12.58 10.42 -25.25
N GLU A 106 13.31 9.62 -26.03
CA GLU A 106 14.76 9.73 -26.12
C GLU A 106 15.10 10.99 -26.94
N SER A 107 16.15 11.69 -26.52
CA SER A 107 16.96 12.59 -27.33
C SER A 107 18.41 12.35 -26.94
#